data_AF-A0A453BIZ0-F1
#
_entry.id   AF-A0A453BIZ0-F1
#
_cell.length_a   1.000
_cell.length_b   1.000
_cell.length_c   1.000
_cell.angle_alpha   90.00
_cell.angle_beta   90.00
_cell.angle_gamma   90.00
#
_symmetry.space_group_name_H-M   'P 1'
#
loop_
_entity.id
_entity.type
_entity.pdbx_description
1 polymer ?
#
loop_
_entity_poly.entity_id
_entity_poly.type
_entity_poly.pdbx_seq_one_letter_code
_entity_poly.pdbx_strand_id
1 'polypeptide(L)'
;TASPHAARPLHPAALSRWPTMGAITSAELNFLVFRYLQESGFVHAAFTLGYEAGIHKGGIDGNVVPPGALITIVQKGLQYIELEANTDEVSMFISYF
;
A
#
# COMPACT_ATOMS: atom_id res chain seq x y z
N THR A 1 37.69 -29.04 9.67
CA THR A 1 36.71 -29.43 10.72
C THR A 1 35.44 -28.64 10.47
N ALA A 2 34.30 -29.33 10.43
CA ALA A 2 33.03 -28.81 9.92
C ALA A 2 32.34 -27.81 10.86
N SER A 3 31.86 -26.68 10.29
CA SER A 3 30.53 -26.02 10.37
C SER A 3 29.77 -25.89 11.71
N PRO A 4 28.79 -24.96 11.86
CA PRO A 4 28.63 -23.62 11.29
C PRO A 4 28.35 -22.55 12.37
N HIS A 5 28.50 -21.28 12.00
CA HIS A 5 27.94 -20.14 12.71
C HIS A 5 26.41 -20.32 12.82
N ALA A 6 25.95 -20.79 13.98
CA ALA A 6 24.53 -20.99 14.25
C ALA A 6 23.79 -19.67 14.04
N ALA A 7 23.01 -19.61 12.97
CA ALA A 7 22.02 -18.57 12.76
C ALA A 7 21.12 -18.54 14.01
N ARG A 8 21.27 -17.48 14.80
CA ARG A 8 20.36 -17.20 15.92
C ARG A 8 18.95 -17.22 15.34
N PRO A 9 18.03 -18.08 15.84
CA PRO A 9 16.66 -18.05 15.37
C PRO A 9 16.12 -16.64 15.64
N LEU A 10 15.74 -15.94 14.57
CA LEU A 10 15.10 -14.64 14.67
C LEU A 10 13.80 -14.85 15.44
N HIS A 11 13.76 -14.32 16.66
CA HIS A 11 12.61 -14.40 17.55
C HIS A 11 11.34 -13.95 16.79
N PRO A 12 10.21 -14.65 16.93
CA PRO A 12 8.96 -14.36 16.20
C PRO A 12 8.42 -12.93 16.38
N ALA A 13 8.95 -12.16 17.34
CA ALA A 13 8.65 -10.74 17.53
C ALA A 13 9.20 -9.80 16.44
N ALA A 14 10.11 -10.24 15.57
CA ALA A 14 10.55 -9.42 14.42
C ALA A 14 9.50 -9.40 13.29
N LEU A 15 8.64 -10.41 13.24
CA LEU A 15 7.55 -10.56 12.26
C LEU A 15 6.25 -9.83 12.68
N SER A 16 6.23 -9.10 13.79
CA SER A 16 5.08 -8.28 14.20
C SER A 16 5.27 -6.78 13.96
N ARG A 17 6.39 -6.38 13.35
CA ARG A 17 6.78 -4.98 13.18
C ARG A 17 6.86 -4.51 11.73
N TRP A 18 6.47 -5.36 10.78
CA TRP A 18 5.84 -4.80 9.58
C TRP A 18 4.48 -4.28 10.04
N PRO A 19 4.08 -3.05 9.68
CA PRO A 19 2.67 -2.69 9.80
C PRO A 19 1.95 -3.81 9.08
N THR A 20 1.07 -4.53 9.78
CA THR A 20 0.16 -5.47 9.15
C THR A 20 -0.37 -4.76 7.92
N MET A 21 -0.18 -5.33 6.73
CA MET A 21 -0.84 -4.92 5.50
C MET A 21 -2.33 -5.17 5.70
N GLY A 22 -2.93 -4.36 6.56
CA GLY A 22 -4.34 -4.35 6.83
C GLY A 22 -5.04 -3.82 5.59
N ALA A 23 -6.31 -4.21 5.45
CA ALA A 23 -7.17 -3.60 4.47
C ALA A 23 -7.11 -2.08 4.62
N ILE A 24 -6.90 -1.38 3.51
CA ILE A 24 -6.94 0.08 3.49
C ILE A 24 -8.28 0.55 4.07
N THR A 25 -8.22 1.42 5.07
CA THR A 25 -9.41 2.00 5.67
C THR A 25 -9.94 3.15 4.82
N SER A 26 -11.23 3.47 4.97
CA SER A 26 -11.81 4.61 4.26
C SER A 26 -11.11 5.94 4.60
N ALA A 27 -10.63 6.08 5.84
CA ALA A 27 -9.88 7.27 6.27
C ALA A 27 -8.55 7.41 5.52
N GLU A 28 -7.80 6.32 5.40
CA GLU A 28 -6.53 6.30 4.65
C GLU A 28 -6.74 6.54 3.16
N LEU A 29 -7.76 5.92 2.56
CA LEU A 29 -8.09 6.15 1.15
C LEU A 29 -8.51 7.61 0.90
N ASN A 30 -9.38 8.16 1.75
CA ASN A 30 -9.81 9.56 1.65
C ASN A 30 -8.60 10.51 1.75
N PHE A 31 -7.65 10.21 2.65
CA PHE A 31 -6.42 10.98 2.78
C PHE A 31 -5.56 10.93 1.51
N LEU A 32 -5.40 9.76 0.91
CA LEU A 32 -4.66 9.60 -0.34
C LEU A 32 -5.31 10.35 -1.50
N VAL A 33 -6.65 10.32 -1.59
CA VAL A 33 -7.40 11.09 -2.60
C VAL A 33 -7.24 12.59 -2.36
N PHE A 34 -7.39 13.06 -1.12
CA PHE A 34 -7.16 14.46 -0.77
C PHE A 34 -5.76 14.93 -1.17
N ARG A 35 -4.72 14.15 -0.83
CA ARG A 35 -3.33 14.45 -1.20
C ARG A 35 -3.14 14.51 -2.71
N TYR A 36 -3.71 13.57 -3.45
CA TYR A 36 -3.67 13.59 -4.91
C TYR A 36 -4.33 14.84 -5.51
N LEU A 37 -5.48 15.26 -4.97
CA LEU A 37 -6.15 16.48 -5.42
C LEU A 37 -5.30 17.72 -5.17
N GLN A 38 -4.62 17.81 -4.02
CA GLN A 38 -3.68 18.89 -3.73
C GLN A 38 -2.48 18.88 -4.69
N GLU A 39 -1.85 17.72 -4.88
CA GLU A 39 -0.67 17.53 -5.74
C GLU A 39 -0.98 17.83 -7.22
N SER A 40 -2.22 17.61 -7.65
CA SER A 40 -2.68 17.87 -9.02
C SER A 40 -3.22 19.29 -9.24
N GLY A 41 -3.32 20.12 -8.18
CA GLY A 41 -3.83 21.49 -8.28
C GLY A 41 -5.36 21.62 -8.26
N PHE A 42 -6.10 20.57 -7.90
CA PHE A 42 -7.57 20.60 -7.76
C PHE A 42 -7.99 21.21 -6.42
N VAL A 43 -7.63 22.48 -6.19
CA VAL A 43 -7.74 23.17 -4.89
C VAL A 43 -9.17 23.13 -4.32
N HIS A 44 -10.19 23.43 -5.14
CA HIS A 44 -11.58 23.44 -4.68
C HIS A 44 -12.08 22.04 -4.31
N ALA A 45 -11.73 21.02 -5.08
CA ALA A 45 -12.11 19.64 -4.78
C ALA A 45 -11.41 19.14 -3.51
N ALA A 46 -10.11 19.44 -3.35
CA ALA A 46 -9.37 19.11 -2.14
C ALA A 46 -9.98 19.78 -0.91
N PHE A 47 -10.39 21.05 -1.01
CA PHE A 47 -11.05 21.76 0.09
C PHE A 47 -12.37 21.10 0.49
N THR A 48 -13.26 20.84 -0.47
CA THR A 48 -14.56 20.21 -0.20
C THR A 48 -14.39 18.82 0.41
N LEU A 49 -13.54 17.97 -0.19
CA LEU A 49 -13.29 16.63 0.33
C LEU A 49 -12.63 16.68 1.72
N GLY A 50 -11.66 17.58 1.93
CA GLY A 50 -10.98 17.77 3.21
C GLY A 50 -11.95 18.04 4.36
N TYR A 51 -12.97 18.86 4.08
CA TYR A 51 -14.04 19.17 5.02
C TYR A 51 -15.03 18.01 5.20
N GLU A 52 -15.57 17.46 4.11
CA GLU A 52 -16.58 16.39 4.14
C GLU A 52 -16.04 15.10 4.77
N ALA A 53 -14.81 14.70 4.42
CA ALA A 53 -14.17 13.51 4.95
C ALA A 53 -13.55 13.72 6.35
N GLY A 54 -13.63 14.94 6.91
CA GLY A 54 -13.09 15.25 8.23
C GLY A 54 -11.59 14.96 8.35
N ILE A 55 -10.83 15.20 7.28
CA ILE A 55 -9.42 14.78 7.17
C ILE A 55 -8.56 15.39 8.29
N HIS A 56 -8.85 16.61 8.69
CA HIS A 56 -8.12 17.33 9.74
C HIS A 56 -8.39 16.76 11.15
N LYS A 57 -9.42 15.92 11.30
CA LYS A 57 -9.80 15.23 12.54
C LYS A 57 -9.31 13.79 12.57
N GLY A 58 -9.10 13.18 11.40
CA GLY A 58 -8.47 11.87 11.27
C GLY A 58 -6.99 12.03 11.56
N GLY A 59 -6.48 11.39 12.62
CA GLY A 59 -5.09 11.54 13.08
C GLY A 59 -4.01 10.96 12.16
N ILE A 60 -4.18 11.06 10.84
CA ILE A 60 -3.20 10.66 9.83
C ILE A 60 -2.15 11.77 9.72
N ASP A 61 -0.90 11.43 10.03
CA ASP A 61 0.22 12.36 9.85
C ASP A 61 0.56 12.51 8.36
N GLY A 62 0.29 13.68 7.81
CA GLY A 62 0.56 13.95 6.41
C GLY A 62 2.05 13.93 6.04
N ASN A 63 2.96 14.09 7.00
CA ASN A 63 4.41 14.06 6.73
C ASN A 63 4.92 12.66 6.40
N VAL A 64 4.20 11.61 6.81
CA VAL A 64 4.60 10.23 6.51
C VAL A 64 4.16 9.77 5.12
N VAL A 65 3.25 10.51 4.47
CA VAL A 65 2.72 10.16 3.15
C VAL A 65 3.55 10.84 2.05
N PRO A 66 4.33 10.08 1.27
CA PRO A 66 5.18 10.65 0.23
C PRO A 66 4.34 11.27 -0.90
N PRO A 67 4.89 12.24 -1.65
CA PRO A 67 4.25 12.75 -2.86
C PRO A 67 3.99 11.63 -3.87
N GLY A 68 2.84 11.67 -4.55
CA GLY A 68 2.48 10.66 -5.53
C GLY A 68 2.12 9.29 -4.94
N ALA A 69 1.85 9.21 -3.63
CA ALA A 69 1.50 7.95 -2.97
C ALA A 69 0.31 7.23 -3.62
N LEU A 70 -0.79 7.96 -3.89
CA LEU A 70 -1.98 7.36 -4.52
C LEU A 70 -1.65 6.81 -5.91
N ILE A 71 -0.94 7.59 -6.73
CA ILE A 71 -0.54 7.18 -8.09
C ILE A 71 0.32 5.92 -8.02
N THR A 72 1.29 5.89 -7.10
CA THR A 72 2.18 4.74 -6.91
C THR A 72 1.41 3.48 -6.52
N ILE A 73 0.45 3.60 -5.61
CA ILE A 73 -0.41 2.48 -5.18
C ILE A 73 -1.24 1.96 -6.35
N VAL A 74 -1.88 2.86 -7.12
CA VAL A 74 -2.66 2.48 -8.31
C VAL A 74 -1.77 1.78 -9.35
N GLN A 75 -0.59 2.33 -9.64
CA GLN A 75 0.35 1.72 -10.58
C GLN A 75 0.79 0.32 -10.15
N LYS A 76 1.13 0.13 -8.86
CA LYS A 76 1.49 -1.18 -8.31
C LYS A 76 0.30 -2.15 -8.31
N GLY A 77 -0.90 -1.66 -8.03
CA GLY A 77 -2.13 -2.46 -8.10
C GLY A 77 -2.41 -2.99 -9.51
N LEU A 78 -2.24 -2.15 -10.54
CA LEU A 78 -2.37 -2.58 -11.93
C LEU A 78 -1.32 -3.63 -12.31
N GLN A 79 -0.05 -3.41 -11.94
CA GLN A 79 1.02 -4.39 -12.17
C GLN A 79 0.74 -5.73 -11.46
N TYR A 80 0.18 -5.67 -10.25
CA TYR A 80 -0.20 -6.87 -9.51
C TYR A 80 -1.30 -7.67 -10.22
N ILE A 81 -2.35 -6.99 -10.71
CA ILE A 81 -3.43 -7.62 -11.48
C ILE A 81 -2.88 -8.28 -12.76
N GLU A 82 -1.99 -7.60 -13.49
CA GLU A 82 -1.33 -8.17 -14.68
C GLU A 82 -0.48 -9.40 -14.34
N LEU A 83 0.21 -9.42 -13.20
CA LEU A 83 1.00 -10.56 -12.75
C LEU A 83 0.14 -11.75 -12.34
N GLU A 84 -0.98 -11.52 -11.64
CA GLU A 84 -1.92 -12.59 -11.28
C GLU A 84 -2.51 -13.25 -12.53
N ALA A 85 -2.95 -12.46 -13.52
CA ALA A 85 -3.46 -12.99 -14.78
C ALA A 85 -2.44 -13.86 -15.52
N ASN A 86 -1.18 -13.42 -15.60
CA ASN A 86 -0.11 -14.21 -16.21
C ASN A 86 0.22 -15.48 -15.41
N THR A 87 0.15 -15.44 -14.08
CA THR A 87 0.42 -16.61 -13.24
C THR A 87 -0.70 -17.64 -13.34
N ASP A 88 -1.95 -17.20 -13.41
CA ASP A 88 -3.12 -18.06 -13.62
C ASP A 88 -3.08 -18.74 -15.00
N GLU A 89 -2.69 -18.01 -16.05
CA GLU A 89 -2.48 -18.59 -17.37
C GLU A 89 -1.36 -19.65 -17.36
N VAL A 90 -0.21 -19.36 -16.76
CA VAL A 90 0.91 -20.31 -16.65
C VAL A 90 0.55 -21.52 -15.78
N SER A 91 -0.20 -21.33 -14.69
CA SER A 91 -0.65 -22.42 -13.81
C SER A 91 -1.62 -23.36 -14.55
N MET A 92 -2.58 -22.82 -15.31
CA MET A 92 -3.42 -23.64 -16.19
C MET A 92 -2.58 -24.38 -17.23
N PHE A 93 -1.60 -23.74 -17.87
CA PHE A 93 -0.74 -24.41 -18.83
C PHE A 93 0.06 -25.57 -18.21
N ILE A 94 0.61 -25.41 -17.00
CA ILE A 94 1.39 -26.47 -16.33
C ILE A 94 0.49 -27.60 -15.81
N SER A 95 -0.72 -27.31 -15.34
CA SER A 95 -1.66 -28.36 -14.92
C SER A 95 -2.24 -29.21 -16.05
N TYR A 96 -2.16 -28.73 -17.30
CA TYR A 96 -2.60 -29.46 -18.49
C TYR A 96 -1.49 -30.33 -19.14
N PHE A 97 -0.27 -30.33 -18.59
CA PHE A 97 0.85 -31.22 -18.98
C PHE A 97 1.15 -32.23 -17.86
#